data_AF-A0A238JCW3-F1
#
_entry.id   AF-A0A238JCW3-F1
#
_cell.length_a   1.000
_cell.length_b   1.000
_cell.length_c   1.000
_cell.angle_alpha   90.00
_cell.angle_beta   90.00
_cell.angle_gamma   90.00
#
_symmetry.space_group_name_H-M   'P 1'
#
loop_
_entity.id
_entity.type
_entity.pdbx_description
1 polymer ?
#
loop_
_entity_poly.entity_id
_entity_poly.type
_entity_poly.pdbx_seq_one_letter_code
_entity_poly.pdbx_strand_id
1 'polypeptide(L)'
;MSDLKQALLDAKYIDMVSLADFVVRDCGLPDADEDGNLLPQANEIAAALFRWAAGAEAMDAPVVGEETDEGAGEAEEADDPSFEEYDENGDPQVSVEEAEQREAEIQAQAEETS
;
A
#
# COMPACT_ATOMS: atom_id res chain seq x y z
N MET A 1 -11.27 20.13 -8.85
CA MET A 1 -11.15 19.14 -7.75
C MET A 1 -9.88 18.31 -7.87
N SER A 2 -9.36 18.03 -9.07
CA SER A 2 -8.09 17.32 -9.29
C SER A 2 -6.90 18.00 -8.61
N ASP A 3 -6.79 19.33 -8.68
CA ASP A 3 -5.71 20.12 -8.06
C ASP A 3 -5.54 19.88 -6.55
N LEU A 4 -6.65 19.79 -5.81
CA LEU A 4 -6.61 19.50 -4.37
C LEU A 4 -6.10 18.09 -4.09
N LYS A 5 -6.49 17.11 -4.91
CA LYS A 5 -6.09 15.71 -4.72
C LYS A 5 -4.63 15.52 -5.07
N GLN A 6 -4.15 16.15 -6.14
CA GLN A 6 -2.73 16.17 -6.47
C GLN A 6 -1.91 16.83 -5.37
N ALA A 7 -2.36 17.98 -4.85
CA ALA A 7 -1.69 18.65 -3.75
C ALA A 7 -1.62 17.78 -2.48
N LEU A 8 -2.63 16.94 -2.23
CA LEU A 8 -2.61 15.97 -1.13
C LEU A 8 -1.61 14.85 -1.36
N LEU A 9 -1.48 14.34 -2.59
CA LEU A 9 -0.54 13.27 -2.94
C LEU A 9 0.92 13.75 -2.98
N ASP A 10 1.14 15.00 -3.39
CA ASP A 10 2.47 15.63 -3.45
C ASP A 10 2.94 16.14 -2.08
N ALA A 11 2.04 16.26 -1.10
CA ALA A 11 2.37 16.71 0.25
C ALA A 11 3.23 15.69 0.99
N LYS A 12 4.18 16.17 1.79
CA LYS A 12 4.96 15.27 2.65
C LYS A 12 4.07 14.70 3.74
N TYR A 13 4.30 13.45 4.09
CA TYR A 13 3.56 12.76 5.15
C TYR A 13 3.55 13.54 6.49
N ILE A 14 4.65 14.20 6.86
CA ILE A 14 4.74 15.03 8.08
C ILE A 14 3.80 16.25 8.06
N ASP A 15 3.59 16.84 6.89
CA ASP A 15 2.70 17.98 6.71
C ASP A 15 1.24 17.51 6.79
N MET A 16 0.96 16.31 6.27
CA MET A 16 -0.36 15.68 6.35
C MET A 16 -0.72 15.24 7.77
N VAL A 17 0.23 14.73 8.54
CA VAL A 17 0.03 14.45 9.97
C VAL A 17 -0.23 15.75 10.74
N SER A 18 0.47 16.84 10.41
CA SER A 18 0.25 18.15 11.03
C SER A 18 -1.14 18.73 10.71
N LEU A 19 -1.60 18.56 9.46
CA LEU A 19 -2.96 18.90 9.05
C LEU A 19 -4.00 18.05 9.80
N ALA A 20 -3.76 16.75 9.93
CA ALA A 20 -4.66 15.85 10.63
C ALA A 20 -4.71 16.13 12.14
N ASP A 21 -3.57 16.45 12.77
CA ASP A 21 -3.48 16.91 14.16
C ASP A 21 -4.27 18.21 14.39
N PHE A 22 -4.22 19.14 13.42
CA PHE A 22 -5.09 20.32 13.43
C PHE A 22 -6.57 19.93 13.41
N VAL A 23 -6.98 19.01 12.54
CA VAL A 23 -8.38 18.54 12.46
C VAL A 23 -8.84 17.88 13.77
N VAL A 24 -8.00 17.02 14.37
CA VAL A 24 -8.30 16.37 15.66
C VAL A 24 -8.55 17.42 16.74
N ARG A 25 -7.68 18.43 16.85
CA ARG A 25 -7.85 19.50 17.85
C ARG A 25 -9.05 20.41 17.57
N ASP A 26 -9.24 20.83 16.33
CA ASP A 26 -10.29 21.80 15.95
C ASP A 26 -11.69 21.19 16.01
N CYS A 27 -11.81 19.90 15.71
CA CYS A 27 -13.05 19.14 15.84
C CYS A 27 -13.27 18.54 17.24
N GLY A 28 -12.32 18.72 18.16
CA GLY A 28 -12.41 18.20 19.53
C GLY A 28 -12.47 16.67 19.59
N LEU A 29 -11.78 15.99 18.68
CA LEU A 29 -11.69 14.54 18.71
C LEU A 29 -10.81 14.10 19.89
N PRO A 30 -11.14 12.97 20.55
CA PRO A 30 -10.38 12.49 21.70
C PRO A 30 -8.96 12.12 21.28
N ASP A 31 -7.96 12.75 21.87
CA ASP A 31 -6.54 12.54 21.57
C ASP A 31 -5.91 11.41 22.38
N ALA A 32 -6.60 10.94 23.42
CA ALA A 32 -6.20 9.81 24.23
C ALA A 32 -7.38 8.86 24.54
N ASP A 33 -7.06 7.59 24.79
CA ASP A 33 -8.01 6.59 25.28
C ASP A 33 -8.31 6.75 26.78
N GLU A 34 -9.16 5.88 27.33
CA GLU A 34 -9.53 5.89 28.75
C GLU A 34 -8.34 5.63 29.69
N ASP A 35 -7.25 5.05 29.18
CA ASP A 35 -6.03 4.72 29.88
C ASP A 35 -4.95 5.83 29.74
N GLY A 36 -5.23 6.88 28.97
CA GLY A 36 -4.34 8.01 28.74
C GLY A 36 -3.27 7.78 27.66
N ASN A 37 -3.37 6.71 26.86
CA ASN A 37 -2.50 6.50 25.71
C ASN A 37 -2.97 7.37 24.54
N LEU A 38 -2.02 7.96 23.82
CA LEU A 38 -2.32 8.76 22.63
C LEU A 38 -2.95 7.90 21.53
N LEU A 39 -4.08 8.33 21.01
CA LEU A 39 -4.76 7.67 19.91
C LEU A 39 -4.11 8.08 18.57
N PRO A 40 -3.89 7.15 17.63
CA PRO A 40 -3.25 7.46 16.34
C PRO A 40 -4.19 8.16 15.36
N GLN A 41 -5.18 8.94 15.83
CA GLN A 41 -6.22 9.53 14.99
C GLN A 41 -5.66 10.46 13.91
N ALA A 42 -4.63 11.25 14.21
CA ALA A 42 -3.99 12.09 13.21
C ALA A 42 -3.38 11.25 12.07
N ASN A 43 -2.76 10.11 12.40
CA ASN A 43 -2.19 9.21 11.40
C ASN A 43 -3.28 8.53 10.58
N GLU A 44 -4.38 8.14 11.21
CA GLU A 44 -5.53 7.53 10.53
C GLU A 44 -6.24 8.52 9.60
N ILE A 45 -6.44 9.77 10.04
CA ILE A 45 -7.04 10.82 9.22
C ILE A 45 -6.12 11.17 8.04
N ALA A 46 -4.81 11.30 8.26
CA ALA A 46 -3.85 11.52 7.17
C ALA A 46 -3.90 10.38 6.14
N ALA A 47 -3.93 9.11 6.59
CA ALA A 47 -4.05 7.96 5.71
C ALA A 47 -5.39 7.93 4.94
N ALA A 48 -6.50 8.29 5.59
CA ALA A 48 -7.81 8.39 4.94
C ALA A 48 -7.82 9.48 3.85
N LEU A 49 -7.16 10.62 4.08
CA LEU A 49 -7.01 11.70 3.09
C LEU A 49 -6.18 11.24 1.89
N PHE A 50 -5.07 10.53 2.10
CA PHE A 50 -4.27 9.95 1.03
C PHE A 50 -5.05 8.90 0.23
N ARG A 51 -5.75 7.98 0.90
CA ARG A 51 -6.57 6.96 0.24
C ARG A 51 -7.68 7.58 -0.61
N TRP A 52 -8.33 8.63 -0.11
CA TRP A 52 -9.34 9.37 -0.87
C TRP A 52 -8.76 10.11 -2.08
N ALA A 53 -7.58 10.73 -1.92
CA ALA A 53 -6.90 11.41 -3.02
C ALA A 53 -6.46 10.42 -4.10
N ALA A 54 -5.89 9.28 -3.71
CA ALA A 54 -5.45 8.21 -4.62
C ALA A 54 -6.60 7.51 -5.34
N GLY A 55 -7.72 7.26 -4.65
CA GLY A 55 -8.93 6.66 -5.27
C GLY A 55 -9.57 7.52 -6.35
N ALA A 56 -9.17 8.79 -6.48
CA ALA A 56 -9.61 9.66 -7.56
C ALA A 56 -8.71 9.63 -8.78
N GLU A 57 -7.40 9.43 -8.60
CA GLU A 57 -6.49 9.25 -9.74
C GLU A 57 -6.79 7.95 -10.48
N ALA A 58 -7.27 6.92 -9.77
CA ALA A 58 -7.76 5.68 -10.38
C ALA A 58 -8.98 5.87 -11.31
N MET A 59 -9.71 6.99 -11.21
CA MET A 59 -10.84 7.32 -12.11
C MET A 59 -10.45 8.23 -13.29
N ASP A 60 -9.32 8.93 -13.22
CA ASP A 60 -8.83 9.86 -14.25
C ASP A 60 -7.64 9.30 -15.07
N ALA A 61 -7.07 8.17 -14.66
CA ALA A 61 -6.10 7.43 -15.46
C ALA A 61 -6.79 6.79 -16.68
N PRO A 62 -6.20 6.85 -17.90
CA PRO A 62 -6.70 6.05 -19.01
C PRO A 62 -6.64 4.58 -18.59
N VAL A 63 -7.82 3.95 -18.52
CA VAL A 63 -7.97 2.51 -18.32
C VAL A 63 -7.27 1.81 -19.47
N VAL A 64 -6.00 1.48 -19.28
CA VAL A 64 -5.38 0.31 -19.92
C VAL A 64 -5.89 -0.85 -19.06
N GLY A 65 -6.84 -1.58 -19.63
CA GLY A 65 -7.78 -2.42 -18.91
C GLY A 65 -7.15 -3.32 -17.85
N GLU A 66 -7.74 -3.27 -16.66
CA GLU A 66 -8.02 -4.49 -15.93
C GLU A 66 -9.33 -4.27 -15.17
N GLU A 67 -10.21 -5.25 -15.32
CA GLU A 67 -11.64 -5.15 -15.05
C GLU A 67 -11.88 -5.31 -13.56
N THR A 68 -12.67 -4.42 -12.97
CA THR A 68 -13.26 -4.63 -11.65
C THR A 68 -14.33 -5.72 -11.76
N ASP A 69 -14.08 -6.90 -11.21
CA ASP A 69 -15.11 -7.90 -10.95
C ASP A 69 -15.55 -7.83 -9.48
N GLU A 70 -16.68 -7.16 -9.25
CA GLU A 70 -17.47 -7.36 -8.04
C GLU A 70 -18.28 -8.66 -8.20
N GLY A 71 -17.82 -9.72 -7.54
CA GLY A 71 -18.71 -10.70 -6.92
C GLY A 71 -19.15 -11.93 -7.73
N ALA A 72 -18.70 -13.08 -7.22
CA ALA A 72 -19.41 -14.35 -7.16
C ALA A 72 -19.78 -15.03 -8.51
N GLY A 73 -18.94 -15.98 -8.91
CA GLY A 73 -19.29 -16.98 -9.92
C GLY A 73 -18.18 -18.00 -10.08
N GLU A 74 -18.53 -19.27 -10.11
CA GLU A 74 -17.64 -20.42 -10.18
C GLU A 74 -16.74 -20.46 -11.43
N ALA A 75 -15.55 -21.03 -11.23
CA ALA A 75 -14.72 -21.79 -12.19
C ALA A 75 -14.23 -21.08 -13.45
N GLU A 76 -12.90 -20.99 -13.60
CA GLU A 76 -12.15 -21.86 -14.52
C GLU A 76 -10.65 -21.70 -14.27
N GLU A 77 -9.93 -22.82 -14.34
CA GLU A 77 -8.49 -22.90 -14.22
C GLU A 77 -7.80 -22.10 -15.32
N ALA A 78 -7.11 -21.03 -14.93
CA ALA A 78 -6.08 -20.40 -15.75
C ALA A 78 -4.77 -20.51 -14.98
N ASP A 79 -3.98 -21.50 -15.40
CA ASP A 79 -2.58 -21.75 -15.04
C ASP A 79 -1.74 -20.53 -15.47
N ASP A 80 -1.62 -19.52 -14.61
CA ASP A 80 -0.64 -18.43 -14.73
C ASP A 80 0.52 -18.72 -13.75
N PRO A 81 1.72 -19.04 -14.24
CA PRO A 81 2.83 -19.46 -13.39
C PRO A 81 3.55 -18.29 -12.68
N SER A 82 2.92 -17.12 -12.51
CA SER A 82 3.62 -15.93 -11.97
C SER A 82 3.00 -15.26 -10.74
N PHE A 83 2.00 -15.88 -10.10
CA PHE A 83 1.61 -15.46 -8.76
C PHE A 83 2.58 -16.07 -7.73
N GLU A 84 3.76 -15.44 -7.58
CA GLU A 84 4.61 -15.67 -6.41
C GLU A 84 3.77 -15.33 -5.18
N GLU A 85 3.28 -16.33 -4.43
CA GLU A 85 2.53 -16.10 -3.21
C GLU A 85 3.47 -15.44 -2.21
N TYR A 86 3.23 -14.18 -1.83
CA TYR A 86 4.00 -13.51 -0.78
C TYR A 86 3.41 -13.87 0.59
N ASP A 87 4.27 -14.10 1.58
CA ASP A 87 3.83 -14.39 2.95
C ASP A 87 3.27 -13.16 3.67
N GLU A 88 2.81 -13.32 4.92
CA GLU A 88 2.25 -12.23 5.73
C GLU A 88 3.25 -11.09 6.01
N ASN A 89 4.55 -11.33 5.79
CA ASN A 89 5.62 -10.36 5.92
C ASN A 89 6.01 -9.75 4.57
N GLY A 90 5.42 -10.21 3.47
CA GLY A 90 5.73 -9.76 2.12
C GLY A 90 6.98 -10.40 1.53
N ASP A 91 7.41 -11.56 2.04
CA ASP A 91 8.50 -12.34 1.46
C ASP A 91 7.94 -13.35 0.43
N PRO A 92 8.55 -13.52 -0.75
CA PRO A 92 8.12 -14.53 -1.72
C PRO A 92 8.18 -15.93 -1.10
N GLN A 93 7.06 -16.66 -1.13
CA GLN A 93 7.00 -18.06 -0.71
C GLN A 93 7.66 -18.94 -1.78
N VAL A 94 8.98 -19.05 -1.68
CA VAL A 94 9.77 -19.98 -2.49
C VAL A 94 10.05 -21.26 -1.71
N SER A 95 10.12 -22.38 -2.42
CA SER A 95 10.55 -23.65 -1.83
C SER A 95 12.02 -23.59 -1.39
N VAL A 96 12.42 -24.44 -0.45
CA VAL A 96 13.82 -24.49 0.02
C VAL A 96 14.78 -24.79 -1.14
N GLU A 97 14.41 -25.72 -2.03
CA GLU A 97 15.20 -26.01 -3.22
C GLU A 97 15.31 -24.81 -4.18
N GLU A 98 14.25 -24.03 -4.39
CA GLU A 98 14.31 -22.81 -5.22
C GLU A 98 15.15 -21.70 -4.59
N ALA A 99 15.03 -21.52 -3.28
CA ALA A 99 15.83 -20.52 -2.56
C ALA A 99 17.33 -20.81 -2.70
N GLU A 100 17.74 -22.07 -2.53
CA GLU A 100 19.15 -22.48 -2.70
C GLU A 100 19.62 -22.30 -4.16
N GLN A 101 18.76 -22.57 -5.13
CA GLN A 101 19.09 -22.44 -6.55
C GLN A 101 19.27 -20.97 -6.96
N ARG A 102 18.44 -20.07 -6.44
CA ARG A 102 18.54 -18.62 -6.66
C ARG A 102 19.77 -18.04 -5.98
N GLU A 103 20.10 -18.51 -4.77
CA GLU A 103 21.31 -18.09 -4.06
C GLU A 103 22.59 -18.51 -4.80
N ALA A 104 22.63 -19.73 -5.32
CA ALA A 104 23.74 -20.22 -6.14
C ALA A 104 23.92 -19.41 -7.43
N GLU A 105 22.84 -18.99 -8.06
CA GLU A 105 22.87 -18.17 -9.28
C GLU A 105 23.35 -16.73 -9.01
N ILE A 106 22.92 -16.13 -7.89
CA ILE A 106 23.40 -14.82 -7.43
C ILE A 106 24.90 -14.88 -7.11
N GLN A 107 25.35 -15.95 -6.46
CA GLN A 107 26.76 -16.14 -6.13
C GLN A 107 27.62 -16.33 -7.39
N ALA A 108 27.14 -17.08 -8.38
CA ALA A 108 27.82 -17.23 -9.67
C ALA A 108 27.93 -15.89 -10.44
N GLN A 109 26.87 -15.07 -10.44
CA GLN A 109 26.93 -13.73 -11.06
C GLN A 109 27.88 -12.78 -10.32
N ALA A 110 27.98 -12.89 -8.99
CA ALA A 110 28.90 -12.08 -8.19
C ALA A 110 30.37 -12.46 -8.45
N GLU A 111 30.67 -13.73 -8.75
CA GLU A 111 32.01 -14.16 -9.12
C GLU A 111 32.37 -13.80 -10.57
N GLU A 112 31.40 -13.73 -11.49
CA GLU A 112 31.63 -13.33 -12.89
C GLU A 112 31.87 -11.82 -13.06
N THR A 113 31.43 -11.02 -12.09
CA THR A 113 31.57 -9.55 -12.09
C THR A 113 32.77 -9.03 -11.28
N SER A 114 33.66 -9.92 -10.82
CA SER A 114 34.91 -9.58 -10.10
C SER A 114 36.19 -9.70 -10.92
#